data_AF-A0A9Q1ANB1-F1
#
_entry.id   AF-A0A9Q1ANB1-F1
#
_cell.length_a   1.000
_cell.length_b   1.000
_cell.length_c   1.000
_cell.angle_alpha   90.00
_cell.angle_beta   90.00
_cell.angle_gamma   90.00
#
_symmetry.space_group_name_H-M   'P 1'
#
loop_
_entity.id
_entity.type
_entity.pdbx_description
1 polymer ?
#
loop_
_entity_poly.entity_id
_entity_poly.type
_entity_poly.pdbx_seq_one_letter_code
_entity_poly.pdbx_strand_id
1 'polypeptide(L)'
;MPFYIARQAPKLWRKICTETTIEISLVAENWKLLIAGIVFQYLHGLAAHGIHYLHRPGPTLQDAGFFLLPELGQDRAFISETSFTFIFASFCAVLIWCRVLAYLVACQILRIFTFYSTHLPGPNYHCHEGSKLARLPHPKSAIELLVINFSRGVNYGCGDLIFSSHMIFTIVFVRTYHKYGTNRCSKQFAWLLAVAQSFLIVASHKHYTVDVVVAW
;
A
#
# COMPACT_ATOMS: atom_id res chain seq x y z
N MET A 1 30.90 16.26 29.46
CA MET A 1 30.03 15.74 28.37
C MET A 1 28.50 15.97 28.53
N PRO A 2 27.89 16.29 29.70
CA PRO A 2 26.45 16.56 29.76
C PRO A 2 26.03 17.91 29.15
N PHE A 3 26.88 18.93 29.25
CA PHE A 3 26.57 20.30 28.82
C PHE A 3 26.39 20.49 27.31
N TYR A 4 27.01 19.64 26.48
CA TYR A 4 26.93 19.77 25.02
C TYR A 4 25.59 19.23 24.47
N ILE A 5 25.08 18.15 25.08
CA ILE A 5 23.78 17.53 24.76
C ILE A 5 22.63 18.47 25.16
N ALA A 6 22.72 19.10 26.34
CA ALA A 6 21.71 20.06 26.83
C ALA A 6 21.57 21.31 25.94
N ARG A 7 22.62 21.72 25.21
CA ARG A 7 22.57 22.86 24.26
C ARG A 7 22.06 22.47 22.87
N GLN A 8 22.16 21.20 22.47
CA GLN A 8 21.64 20.70 21.20
C GLN A 8 20.13 20.42 21.26
N ALA A 9 19.62 19.94 22.39
CA ALA A 9 18.20 19.69 22.62
C ALA A 9 17.29 20.91 22.30
N PRO A 10 17.56 22.15 22.76
CA PRO A 10 16.73 23.30 22.43
C PRO A 10 16.84 23.74 20.96
N LYS A 11 17.96 23.46 20.28
CA LYS A 11 18.12 23.73 18.84
C LYS A 11 17.35 22.72 17.99
N LEU A 12 17.42 21.44 18.36
CA LEU A 12 16.66 20.37 17.71
C LEU A 12 15.16 20.56 17.93
N TRP A 13 14.74 20.86 19.17
CA TRP A 13 13.34 21.15 19.50
C TRP A 13 12.80 22.33 18.69
N ARG A 14 13.56 23.43 18.61
CA ARG A 14 13.16 24.59 17.79
C ARG A 14 13.03 24.23 16.32
N LYS A 15 13.97 23.46 15.76
CA LYS A 15 13.90 22.97 14.38
C LYS A 15 12.65 22.13 14.14
N ILE A 16 12.37 21.17 15.04
CA ILE A 16 11.17 20.32 14.97
C ILE A 16 9.92 21.20 15.02
N CYS A 17 9.80 22.11 15.99
CA CYS A 17 8.65 23.02 16.09
C CYS A 17 8.46 23.85 14.82
N THR A 18 9.54 24.39 14.25
CA THR A 18 9.45 25.17 13.00
C THR A 18 9.01 24.31 11.82
N GLU A 19 9.63 23.14 11.63
CA GLU A 19 9.25 22.19 10.57
C GLU A 19 7.80 21.73 10.73
N THR A 20 7.37 21.37 11.95
CA THR A 20 5.99 21.00 12.26
C THR A 20 5.00 22.15 12.03
N THR A 21 5.36 23.38 12.37
CA THR A 21 4.50 24.56 12.14
C THR A 21 4.29 24.80 10.64
N ILE A 22 5.36 24.68 9.85
CA ILE A 22 5.29 24.78 8.39
C ILE A 22 4.42 23.65 7.82
N GLU A 23 4.65 22.41 8.23
CA GLU A 23 3.84 21.26 7.78
C GLU A 23 2.35 21.44 8.13
N ILE A 24 2.01 21.90 9.34
CA ILE A 24 0.62 22.18 9.74
C ILE A 24 -0.01 23.26 8.86
N SER A 25 0.73 24.35 8.57
CA SER A 25 0.23 25.40 7.68
C SER A 25 -0.04 24.88 6.26
N LEU A 26 0.81 23.99 5.75
CA LEU A 26 0.66 23.36 4.44
C LEU A 26 -0.51 22.39 4.40
N VAL A 27 -0.77 21.65 5.49
CA VAL A 27 -2.00 20.85 5.65
C VAL A 27 -3.22 21.75 5.60
N ALA A 28 -3.23 22.85 6.37
CA ALA A 28 -4.36 23.78 6.42
C ALA A 28 -4.65 24.43 5.07
N GLU A 29 -3.63 24.61 4.21
CA GLU A 29 -3.81 25.12 2.85
C GLU A 29 -4.32 24.04 1.87
N ASN A 30 -3.81 22.81 1.99
CA ASN A 30 -4.06 21.72 1.02
C ASN A 30 -5.06 20.66 1.52
N TRP A 31 -5.75 20.90 2.64
CA TRP A 31 -6.61 19.91 3.31
C TRP A 31 -7.67 19.31 2.39
N LYS A 32 -8.21 20.07 1.44
CA LYS A 32 -9.20 19.60 0.47
C LYS A 32 -8.65 18.45 -0.39
N LEU A 33 -7.40 18.57 -0.84
CA LEU A 33 -6.74 17.52 -1.64
C LEU A 33 -6.45 16.28 -0.79
N LEU A 34 -6.03 16.49 0.46
CA LEU A 34 -5.79 15.38 1.40
C LEU A 34 -7.08 14.61 1.69
N ILE A 35 -8.17 15.32 2.00
CA ILE A 35 -9.48 14.70 2.22
C ILE A 35 -9.97 13.99 0.96
N ALA A 36 -9.86 14.63 -0.22
CA ALA A 36 -10.24 13.99 -1.48
C ALA A 36 -9.46 12.69 -1.72
N GLY A 37 -8.14 12.69 -1.45
CA GLY A 37 -7.31 11.49 -1.55
C GLY A 37 -7.71 10.40 -0.55
N ILE A 38 -8.01 10.76 0.70
CA ILE A 38 -8.47 9.80 1.73
C ILE A 38 -9.84 9.20 1.37
N VAL A 39 -10.78 10.05 0.93
CA VAL A 39 -12.11 9.59 0.47
C VAL A 39 -11.96 8.66 -0.72
N PHE A 40 -11.10 9.00 -1.67
CA PHE A 40 -10.86 8.13 -2.83
C PHE A 40 -10.23 6.80 -2.42
N GLN A 41 -9.31 6.81 -1.45
CA GLN A 41 -8.73 5.58 -0.92
C GLN A 41 -9.78 4.68 -0.27
N TYR A 42 -10.76 5.27 0.41
CA TYR A 42 -11.92 4.55 0.94
C TYR A 42 -12.78 3.95 -0.19
N LEU A 43 -13.08 4.74 -1.23
CA LEU A 43 -13.82 4.26 -2.41
C LEU A 43 -13.10 3.11 -3.13
N HIS A 44 -11.77 3.21 -3.27
CA HIS A 44 -10.96 2.11 -3.79
C HIS A 44 -11.06 0.86 -2.90
N GLY A 45 -11.00 1.03 -1.58
CA GLY A 45 -11.21 -0.07 -0.63
C GLY A 45 -12.59 -0.72 -0.77
N LEU A 46 -13.64 0.08 -0.99
CA LEU A 46 -15.01 -0.41 -1.23
C LEU A 46 -15.07 -1.23 -2.52
N ALA A 47 -14.44 -0.75 -3.59
CA ALA A 47 -14.37 -1.46 -4.85
C ALA A 47 -13.62 -2.80 -4.71
N ALA A 48 -12.48 -2.82 -3.98
CA ALA A 48 -11.74 -4.04 -3.68
C ALA A 48 -12.53 -5.02 -2.78
N HIS A 49 -13.34 -4.51 -1.86
CA HIS A 49 -14.25 -5.34 -1.08
C HIS A 49 -15.40 -5.87 -1.94
N GLY A 50 -15.91 -5.07 -2.87
CA GLY A 50 -16.95 -5.46 -3.83
C GLY A 50 -16.51 -6.60 -4.74
N ILE A 51 -15.29 -6.54 -5.30
CA ILE A 51 -14.77 -7.60 -6.16
C ILE A 51 -14.55 -8.92 -5.40
N HIS A 52 -14.29 -8.87 -4.09
CA HIS A 52 -14.19 -10.06 -3.26
C HIS A 52 -15.49 -10.90 -3.28
N TYR A 53 -16.67 -10.26 -3.28
CA TYR A 53 -17.93 -11.00 -3.42
C TYR A 53 -18.08 -11.70 -4.77
N LEU A 54 -17.44 -11.16 -5.81
CA LEU A 54 -17.41 -11.73 -7.16
C LEU A 54 -16.28 -12.74 -7.34
N HIS A 55 -15.39 -12.88 -6.35
CA HIS A 55 -14.27 -13.78 -6.41
C HIS A 55 -14.73 -15.24 -6.55
N ARG A 56 -14.09 -15.95 -7.49
CA ARG A 56 -14.25 -17.39 -7.64
C ARG A 56 -12.92 -18.05 -7.29
N PRO A 57 -12.88 -18.88 -6.23
CA PRO A 57 -11.66 -19.61 -5.91
C PRO A 57 -11.34 -20.58 -7.05
N GLY A 58 -10.05 -20.79 -7.25
CA GLY A 58 -9.53 -21.70 -8.26
C GLY A 58 -8.06 -21.99 -7.97
N PRO A 59 -7.43 -22.89 -8.75
CA PRO A 59 -6.02 -23.20 -8.58
C PRO A 59 -5.16 -21.96 -8.85
N THR A 60 -4.06 -21.82 -8.11
CA THR A 60 -3.08 -20.76 -8.32
C THR A 60 -2.49 -20.84 -9.72
N LEU A 61 -2.39 -19.70 -10.39
CA LEU A 61 -1.80 -19.63 -11.73
C LEU A 61 -0.29 -19.87 -11.66
N GLN A 62 0.26 -20.41 -12.75
CA GLN A 62 1.71 -20.54 -12.90
C GLN A 62 2.33 -19.15 -12.99
N ASP A 63 3.32 -18.90 -12.13
CA ASP A 63 3.99 -17.61 -12.03
C ASP A 63 5.51 -17.82 -11.87
N ALA A 64 6.28 -17.09 -12.67
CA ALA A 64 7.74 -17.22 -12.67
C ALA A 64 8.36 -16.80 -11.32
N GLY A 65 7.78 -15.82 -10.64
CA GLY A 65 8.28 -15.39 -9.34
C GLY A 65 8.03 -16.41 -8.25
N PHE A 66 6.90 -17.13 -8.28
CA PHE A 66 6.66 -18.25 -7.36
C PHE A 66 7.61 -19.44 -7.60
N PHE A 67 8.07 -19.62 -8.84
CA PHE A 67 9.09 -20.63 -9.15
C PHE A 67 10.50 -20.21 -8.70
N LEU A 68 10.83 -18.93 -8.83
CA LEU A 68 12.19 -18.41 -8.58
C LEU A 68 12.45 -18.03 -7.11
N LEU A 69 11.42 -17.60 -6.38
CA LEU A 69 11.55 -17.12 -5.01
C LEU A 69 11.13 -18.20 -4.02
N PRO A 70 11.85 -18.34 -2.89
CA PRO A 70 11.41 -19.23 -1.82
C PRO A 70 10.13 -18.68 -1.17
N GLU A 71 9.16 -19.55 -0.96
CA GLU A 71 7.92 -19.22 -0.28
C GLU A 71 8.20 -18.84 1.19
N LEU A 72 7.64 -17.71 1.64
CA LEU A 72 7.82 -17.22 3.00
C LEU A 72 6.98 -18.01 4.03
N GLY A 73 5.87 -18.61 3.57
CA GLY A 73 4.88 -19.27 4.39
C GLY A 73 3.86 -18.31 5.04
N GLN A 74 2.70 -18.85 5.39
CA GLN A 74 1.58 -18.10 5.98
C GLN A 74 1.97 -17.38 7.27
N ASP A 75 2.78 -18.00 8.13
CA ASP A 75 3.22 -17.43 9.42
C ASP A 75 4.07 -16.18 9.28
N ARG A 76 4.74 -16.01 8.13
CA ARG A 76 5.64 -14.88 7.86
C ARG A 76 5.04 -13.89 6.87
N ALA A 77 3.81 -14.10 6.40
CA ALA A 77 3.15 -13.19 5.45
C ALA A 77 2.97 -11.76 6.01
N PHE A 78 3.03 -11.56 7.33
CA PHE A 78 3.00 -10.24 7.96
C PHE A 78 4.27 -9.40 7.68
N ILE A 79 5.40 -10.04 7.34
CA ILE A 79 6.67 -9.35 7.09
C ILE A 79 6.51 -8.34 5.95
N SER A 80 5.83 -8.72 4.87
CA SER A 80 5.59 -7.83 3.73
C SER A 80 4.62 -6.68 4.04
N GLU A 81 3.69 -6.83 4.99
CA GLU A 81 2.84 -5.71 5.47
C GLU A 81 3.63 -4.77 6.38
N THR A 82 4.49 -5.33 7.22
CA THR A 82 5.30 -4.53 8.15
C THR A 82 6.32 -3.70 7.39
N SER A 83 6.96 -4.27 6.37
CA SER A 83 7.87 -3.53 5.49
C SER A 83 7.14 -2.45 4.69
N PHE A 84 5.94 -2.72 4.18
CA PHE A 84 5.11 -1.72 3.52
C PHE A 84 4.74 -0.57 4.47
N THR A 85 4.24 -0.89 5.66
CA THR A 85 3.86 0.08 6.69
C THR A 85 5.07 0.93 7.09
N PHE A 86 6.24 0.32 7.22
CA PHE A 86 7.48 1.04 7.50
C PHE A 86 7.84 2.04 6.39
N ILE A 87 7.78 1.63 5.11
CA ILE A 87 8.03 2.53 3.97
C ILE A 87 7.04 3.71 4.00
N PHE A 88 5.76 3.40 4.24
CA PHE A 88 4.67 4.38 4.29
C PHE A 88 4.84 5.38 5.44
N ALA A 89 5.22 4.91 6.63
CA ALA A 89 5.38 5.75 7.81
C ALA A 89 6.71 6.54 7.85
N SER A 90 7.73 6.10 7.11
CA SER A 90 9.09 6.65 7.21
C SER A 90 9.23 8.09 6.71
N PHE A 91 8.25 8.67 6.00
CA PHE A 91 8.35 10.05 5.53
C PHE A 91 7.03 10.82 5.68
N CYS A 92 7.01 11.76 6.63
CA CYS A 92 5.83 12.53 7.04
C CYS A 92 5.71 13.92 6.37
N ALA A 93 6.36 14.16 5.23
CA ALA A 93 6.29 15.47 4.57
C ALA A 93 4.94 15.63 3.84
N VAL A 94 4.13 16.59 4.24
CA VAL A 94 2.75 16.79 3.76
C VAL A 94 2.72 17.10 2.27
N LEU A 95 3.69 17.88 1.77
CA LEU A 95 3.80 18.18 0.34
C LEU A 95 4.10 16.95 -0.51
N ILE A 96 4.84 15.98 0.04
CA ILE A 96 5.08 14.70 -0.64
C ILE A 96 3.76 13.94 -0.68
N TRP A 97 3.02 13.88 0.43
CA TRP A 97 1.71 13.24 0.50
C TRP A 97 0.68 13.83 -0.44
N CYS A 98 0.55 15.16 -0.55
CA CYS A 98 -0.39 15.78 -1.49
C CYS A 98 -0.12 15.34 -2.93
N ARG A 99 1.16 15.28 -3.33
CA ARG A 99 1.55 14.84 -4.68
C ARG A 99 1.30 13.34 -4.87
N VAL A 100 1.72 12.54 -3.90
CA VAL A 100 1.53 11.09 -3.91
C VAL A 100 0.05 10.74 -4.02
N LEU A 101 -0.81 11.36 -3.21
CA LEU A 101 -2.26 11.15 -3.27
C LEU A 101 -2.86 11.50 -4.64
N ALA A 102 -2.42 12.59 -5.27
CA ALA A 102 -2.91 12.96 -6.60
C ALA A 102 -2.58 11.89 -7.66
N TYR A 103 -1.35 11.39 -7.68
CA TYR A 103 -0.95 10.29 -8.58
C TYR A 103 -1.65 8.97 -8.23
N LEU A 104 -1.80 8.70 -6.93
CA LEU A 104 -2.48 7.50 -6.45
C LEU A 104 -3.93 7.44 -6.91
N VAL A 105 -4.68 8.54 -6.84
CA VAL A 105 -6.07 8.56 -7.32
C VAL A 105 -6.15 8.08 -8.77
N ALA A 106 -5.29 8.58 -9.66
CA ALA A 106 -5.26 8.15 -11.05
C ALA A 106 -4.92 6.65 -11.20
N CYS A 107 -3.88 6.17 -10.50
CA CYS A 107 -3.51 4.75 -10.53
C CYS A 107 -4.60 3.84 -9.95
N GLN A 108 -5.27 4.26 -8.89
CA GLN A 108 -6.33 3.51 -8.24
C GLN A 108 -7.60 3.47 -9.09
N ILE A 109 -7.92 4.52 -9.86
CA ILE A 109 -9.00 4.48 -10.87
C ILE A 109 -8.70 3.40 -11.91
N LEU A 110 -7.49 3.40 -12.48
CA LEU A 110 -7.08 2.39 -13.47
C LEU A 110 -7.17 0.97 -12.90
N ARG A 111 -6.71 0.80 -11.65
CA ARG A 111 -6.81 -0.46 -10.93
C ARG A 111 -8.26 -0.92 -10.74
N ILE A 112 -9.18 -0.02 -10.37
CA ILE A 112 -10.61 -0.35 -10.25
C ILE A 112 -11.14 -0.89 -11.57
N PHE A 113 -10.82 -0.22 -12.68
CA PHE A 113 -11.24 -0.72 -14.00
C PHE A 113 -10.65 -2.09 -14.33
N THR A 114 -9.38 -2.35 -13.98
CA THR A 114 -8.74 -3.63 -14.31
C THR A 114 -9.38 -4.79 -13.55
N PHE A 115 -9.51 -4.72 -12.22
CA PHE A 115 -10.05 -5.86 -11.47
C PHE A 115 -11.56 -6.06 -11.64
N TYR A 116 -12.31 -5.06 -12.13
CA TYR A 116 -13.70 -5.28 -12.56
C TYR A 116 -13.81 -5.85 -13.98
N SER A 117 -12.74 -5.73 -14.79
CA SER A 117 -12.70 -6.27 -16.15
C SER A 117 -12.12 -7.69 -16.19
N THR A 118 -11.22 -8.03 -15.27
CA THR A 118 -10.55 -9.33 -15.20
C THR A 118 -10.87 -10.03 -13.87
N HIS A 119 -11.08 -11.35 -13.93
CA HIS A 119 -11.41 -12.18 -12.77
C HIS A 119 -10.42 -13.34 -12.64
N LEU A 120 -9.28 -13.08 -12.03
CA LEU A 120 -8.26 -14.10 -11.75
C LEU A 120 -8.37 -14.65 -10.32
N PRO A 121 -8.01 -15.94 -10.09
CA PRO A 121 -7.91 -16.51 -8.76
C PRO A 121 -6.77 -15.85 -7.97
N GLY A 122 -6.99 -15.53 -6.70
CA GLY A 122 -6.02 -14.84 -5.86
C GLY A 122 -4.94 -15.82 -5.40
N PRO A 123 -3.66 -15.42 -5.39
CA PRO A 123 -2.56 -16.33 -5.03
C PRO A 123 -2.49 -16.63 -3.53
N ASN A 124 -3.10 -15.78 -2.69
CA ASN A 124 -2.97 -15.85 -1.24
C ASN A 124 -3.65 -17.11 -0.66
N TYR A 125 -3.02 -17.72 0.34
CA TYR A 125 -3.45 -18.96 1.00
C TYR A 125 -4.92 -18.98 1.41
N HIS A 126 -5.45 -17.84 1.87
CA HIS A 126 -6.83 -17.75 2.35
C HIS A 126 -7.87 -17.63 1.22
N CYS A 127 -7.43 -17.48 -0.04
CA CYS A 127 -8.29 -17.39 -1.22
C CYS A 127 -8.46 -18.74 -1.95
N HIS A 128 -7.79 -19.79 -1.48
CA HIS A 128 -7.84 -21.12 -2.11
C HIS A 128 -9.14 -21.86 -1.78
N GLU A 129 -9.49 -22.83 -2.64
CA GLU A 129 -10.67 -23.68 -2.44
C GLU A 129 -10.61 -24.39 -1.07
N GLY A 130 -11.73 -24.37 -0.33
CA GLY A 130 -11.83 -24.94 1.02
C GLY A 130 -11.53 -23.97 2.16
N SER A 131 -10.95 -22.80 1.90
CA SER A 131 -10.80 -21.75 2.90
C SER A 131 -12.14 -21.06 3.20
N LYS A 132 -12.43 -20.85 4.49
CA LYS A 132 -13.63 -20.10 4.95
C LYS A 132 -13.62 -18.63 4.53
N LEU A 133 -12.45 -18.09 4.15
CA LEU A 133 -12.25 -16.71 3.75
C LEU A 133 -12.16 -16.52 2.23
N ALA A 134 -12.19 -17.61 1.45
CA ALA A 134 -12.06 -17.54 0.00
C ALA A 134 -13.31 -16.98 -0.68
N ARG A 135 -14.49 -17.11 -0.06
CA ARG A 135 -15.72 -16.53 -0.59
C ARG A 135 -16.51 -15.88 0.52
N LEU A 136 -16.81 -14.60 0.34
CA LEU A 136 -17.75 -13.90 1.22
C LEU A 136 -19.18 -14.38 0.94
N PRO A 137 -20.03 -14.55 1.96
CA PRO A 137 -21.44 -14.85 1.78
C PRO A 137 -22.11 -13.70 1.01
N HIS A 138 -23.20 -13.98 0.29
CA HIS A 138 -23.91 -12.92 -0.43
C HIS A 138 -24.36 -11.81 0.53
N PRO A 139 -24.09 -10.53 0.22
CA PRO A 139 -24.36 -9.44 1.15
C PRO A 139 -25.85 -9.34 1.42
N LYS A 140 -26.24 -9.27 2.70
CA LYS A 140 -27.67 -9.22 3.08
C LYS A 140 -28.24 -7.80 2.97
N SER A 141 -27.37 -6.80 2.90
CA SER A 141 -27.75 -5.39 2.79
C SER A 141 -26.66 -4.55 2.13
N ALA A 142 -27.03 -3.42 1.52
CA ALA A 142 -26.07 -2.46 0.96
C ALA A 142 -25.13 -1.85 2.03
N ILE A 143 -25.56 -1.86 3.30
CA ILE A 143 -24.77 -1.36 4.44
C ILE A 143 -23.55 -2.27 4.68
N GLU A 144 -23.68 -3.58 4.47
CA GLU A 144 -22.57 -4.53 4.58
C GLU A 144 -21.51 -4.32 3.50
N LEU A 145 -21.92 -3.80 2.34
CA LEU A 145 -21.01 -3.39 1.28
C LEU A 145 -20.27 -2.09 1.65
N LEU A 146 -20.98 -1.14 2.26
CA LEU A 146 -20.47 0.19 2.62
C LEU A 146 -19.65 0.22 3.91
N VAL A 147 -19.88 -0.70 4.85
CA VAL A 147 -19.16 -0.78 6.13
C VAL A 147 -18.04 -1.81 5.99
N ILE A 148 -16.89 -1.36 5.48
CA ILE A 148 -15.71 -2.22 5.42
C ILE A 148 -15.09 -2.29 6.82
N ASN A 149 -14.90 -3.50 7.32
CA ASN A 149 -13.94 -3.71 8.41
C ASN A 149 -12.53 -3.44 7.88
N PHE A 150 -12.01 -2.22 8.05
CA PHE A 150 -10.77 -1.76 7.42
C PHE A 150 -9.61 -2.75 7.59
N SER A 151 -9.40 -3.26 8.81
CA SER A 151 -8.35 -4.26 9.09
C SER A 151 -8.55 -5.57 8.32
N ARG A 152 -9.79 -6.03 8.16
CA ARG A 152 -10.10 -7.27 7.45
C ARG A 152 -10.09 -7.10 5.93
N GLY A 153 -10.61 -5.98 5.43
CA GLY A 153 -10.64 -5.67 4.01
C GLY A 153 -9.26 -5.41 3.40
N VAL A 154 -8.34 -4.82 4.18
CA VAL A 154 -6.95 -4.58 3.72
C VAL A 154 -6.12 -5.87 3.71
N ASN A 155 -6.29 -6.75 4.70
CA ASN A 155 -5.44 -7.94 4.86
C ASN A 155 -6.01 -9.23 4.25
N TYR A 156 -7.34 -9.33 4.12
CA TYR A 156 -8.04 -10.54 3.67
C TYR A 156 -8.87 -10.29 2.40
N GLY A 157 -8.38 -9.43 1.51
CA GLY A 157 -8.96 -9.24 0.18
C GLY A 157 -8.56 -10.36 -0.77
N CYS A 158 -9.54 -11.04 -1.36
CA CYS A 158 -9.41 -12.01 -2.44
C CYS A 158 -10.06 -11.41 -3.69
N GLY A 159 -9.50 -11.69 -4.86
CA GLY A 159 -9.95 -11.09 -6.11
C GLY A 159 -8.85 -11.09 -7.15
N ASP A 160 -9.20 -10.57 -8.32
CA ASP A 160 -8.19 -10.13 -9.26
C ASP A 160 -7.53 -8.88 -8.69
N LEU A 161 -6.23 -8.96 -8.44
CA LEU A 161 -5.46 -7.87 -7.85
C LEU A 161 -4.37 -7.39 -8.82
N ILE A 162 -4.59 -7.56 -10.14
CA ILE A 162 -3.78 -6.94 -11.19
C ILE A 162 -3.61 -5.46 -10.86
N PHE A 163 -2.35 -5.03 -10.87
CA PHE A 163 -1.80 -3.84 -10.22
C PHE A 163 -1.72 -3.97 -8.69
N SER A 164 -0.55 -4.27 -8.12
CA SER A 164 -0.38 -4.30 -6.66
C SER A 164 -0.44 -2.91 -6.02
N SER A 165 -1.27 -2.74 -4.98
CA SER A 165 -1.48 -1.45 -4.32
C SER A 165 -0.25 -1.11 -3.53
N HIS A 166 0.29 -2.07 -2.77
CA HIS A 166 1.55 -1.92 -2.06
C HIS A 166 2.65 -1.41 -3.00
N MET A 167 2.77 -2.00 -4.20
CA MET A 167 3.76 -1.55 -5.17
C MET A 167 3.46 -0.19 -5.77
N ILE A 168 2.22 0.10 -6.18
CA ILE A 168 1.85 1.44 -6.67
C ILE A 168 2.20 2.50 -5.62
N PHE A 169 1.78 2.28 -4.37
CA PHE A 169 2.07 3.18 -3.26
C PHE A 169 3.57 3.36 -3.07
N THR A 170 4.33 2.28 -2.99
CA THR A 170 5.78 2.34 -2.81
C THR A 170 6.47 3.04 -3.97
N ILE A 171 6.14 2.73 -5.23
CA ILE A 171 6.79 3.33 -6.42
C ILE A 171 6.44 4.80 -6.59
N VAL A 172 5.16 5.17 -6.51
CA VAL A 172 4.73 6.59 -6.60
C VAL A 172 5.43 7.40 -5.52
N PHE A 173 5.54 6.84 -4.31
CA PHE A 173 6.22 7.48 -3.21
C PHE A 173 7.74 7.60 -3.42
N VAL A 174 8.42 6.51 -3.77
CA VAL A 174 9.87 6.49 -4.00
C VAL A 174 10.25 7.41 -5.15
N ARG A 175 9.47 7.45 -6.24
CA ARG A 175 9.69 8.38 -7.36
C ARG A 175 9.49 9.84 -6.94
N THR A 176 8.45 10.12 -6.15
CA THR A 176 8.22 11.47 -5.60
C THR A 176 9.36 11.89 -4.69
N TYR A 177 9.79 11.02 -3.77
CA TYR A 177 10.92 11.27 -2.89
C TYR A 177 12.26 11.39 -3.64
N HIS A 178 12.45 10.62 -4.70
CA HIS A 178 13.64 10.73 -5.55
C HIS A 178 13.74 12.11 -6.21
N LYS A 179 12.60 12.66 -6.68
CA LYS A 179 12.52 13.98 -7.31
C LYS A 179 12.70 15.13 -6.31
N TYR A 180 12.00 15.09 -5.18
CA TYR A 180 11.92 16.22 -4.23
C TYR A 180 12.80 16.09 -2.98
N GLY A 181 13.26 14.88 -2.66
CA GLY A 181 14.12 14.62 -1.51
C GLY A 181 15.52 15.20 -1.71
N THR A 182 16.17 15.56 -0.60
CA THR A 182 17.49 16.19 -0.59
C THR A 182 18.62 15.18 -0.37
N ASN A 183 18.42 14.17 0.48
CA ASN A 183 19.46 13.23 0.87
C ASN A 183 19.64 12.08 -0.14
N ARG A 184 20.82 11.97 -0.75
CA ARG A 184 21.16 10.91 -1.71
C ARG A 184 21.13 9.51 -1.09
N CYS A 185 21.60 9.34 0.15
CA CYS A 185 21.60 8.03 0.82
C CYS A 185 20.17 7.54 1.06
N SER A 186 19.28 8.44 1.52
CA SER A 186 17.86 8.11 1.71
C SER A 186 17.16 7.75 0.40
N LYS A 187 17.55 8.37 -0.73
CA LYS A 187 17.02 8.01 -2.05
C LYS A 187 17.41 6.60 -2.47
N GLN A 188 18.69 6.24 -2.32
CA GLN A 188 19.16 4.89 -2.65
C GLN A 188 18.51 3.85 -1.74
N PHE A 189 18.42 4.15 -0.44
CA PHE A 189 17.72 3.30 0.51
C PHE A 189 16.24 3.10 0.17
N ALA A 190 15.54 4.16 -0.25
CA ALA A 190 14.14 4.07 -0.68
C ALA A 190 13.96 3.16 -1.91
N TRP A 191 14.87 3.22 -2.89
CA TRP A 191 14.86 2.30 -4.03
C TRP A 191 15.16 0.85 -3.63
N LEU A 192 16.15 0.64 -2.75
CA LEU A 192 16.45 -0.68 -2.22
C LEU A 192 15.25 -1.29 -1.48
N LEU A 193 14.54 -0.48 -0.67
CA LEU A 193 13.31 -0.91 -0.01
C LEU A 193 12.20 -1.24 -1.01
N ALA A 194 12.06 -0.49 -2.11
CA ALA A 194 11.07 -0.79 -3.15
C ALA A 194 11.33 -2.15 -3.85
N VAL A 195 12.59 -2.43 -4.15
CA VAL A 195 13.01 -3.71 -4.74
C VAL A 195 12.81 -4.85 -3.74
N ALA A 196 13.24 -4.67 -2.48
CA ALA A 196 13.01 -5.66 -1.43
C ALA A 196 11.52 -5.92 -1.19
N GLN A 197 10.69 -4.87 -1.18
CA GLN A 197 9.23 -4.98 -1.07
C GLN A 197 8.63 -5.80 -2.22
N SER A 198 9.12 -5.58 -3.45
CA SER A 198 8.69 -6.34 -4.64
C SER A 198 8.89 -7.84 -4.44
N PHE A 199 10.08 -8.24 -4.00
CA PHE A 199 10.39 -9.65 -3.74
C PHE A 199 9.57 -10.22 -2.57
N LEU A 200 9.41 -9.46 -1.48
CA LEU A 200 8.63 -9.90 -0.32
C LEU A 200 7.14 -10.10 -0.63
N ILE A 201 6.56 -9.27 -1.50
CA ILE A 201 5.16 -9.40 -1.93
C ILE A 201 4.96 -10.70 -2.71
N VAL A 202 5.84 -10.98 -3.66
CA VAL A 202 5.76 -12.22 -4.46
C VAL A 202 6.05 -13.44 -3.59
N ALA A 203 7.09 -13.42 -2.75
CA ALA A 203 7.44 -14.52 -1.86
C ALA A 203 6.37 -14.83 -0.79
N SER A 204 5.53 -13.84 -0.45
CA SER A 204 4.37 -14.04 0.46
C SER A 204 3.10 -14.51 -0.26
N HIS A 205 3.18 -14.80 -1.57
CA HIS A 205 2.05 -15.21 -2.42
C HIS A 205 0.85 -14.25 -2.32
N LYS A 206 1.10 -12.95 -2.11
CA LYS A 206 0.03 -11.94 -2.05
C LYS A 206 -0.42 -11.47 -3.41
N HIS A 207 0.52 -11.44 -4.35
CA HIS A 207 0.33 -10.97 -5.71
C HIS A 207 1.16 -11.83 -6.67
N TYR A 208 0.71 -11.90 -7.91
CA TYR A 208 1.51 -12.49 -8.97
C TYR A 208 2.64 -11.56 -9.39
N THR A 209 3.66 -12.09 -10.06
CA THR A 209 4.77 -11.30 -10.57
C THR A 209 4.28 -10.25 -11.57
N VAL A 210 3.26 -10.57 -12.37
CA VAL A 210 2.65 -9.61 -13.30
C VAL A 210 2.10 -8.37 -12.57
N ASP A 211 1.48 -8.54 -11.40
CA ASP A 211 0.91 -7.43 -10.62
C ASP A 211 1.98 -6.47 -10.11
N VAL A 212 3.18 -7.00 -9.84
CA VAL A 212 4.36 -6.25 -9.39
C VAL A 212 5.02 -5.57 -10.59
N VAL A 213 5.30 -6.31 -11.67
CA VAL A 213 5.98 -5.78 -12.86
C VAL A 213 5.18 -4.66 -13.52
N VAL A 214 3.85 -4.84 -13.63
CA VAL A 214 2.98 -3.82 -14.23
C VAL A 214 2.88 -2.56 -13.37
N ALA A 215 3.19 -2.64 -12.07
CA ALA A 215 3.20 -1.49 -11.16
C ALA A 215 4.51 -0.67 -11.19
N TRP A 216 5.61 -1.20 -11.77
CA TRP A 216 6.91 -0.53 -11.87
C TRP A 216 6.96 0.47 -13.06
#